data_AF-A0A834A461-F1
#
_entry.id   AF-A0A834A461-F1
#
_cell.length_a   1.000
_cell.length_b   1.000
_cell.length_c   1.000
_cell.angle_alpha   90.00
_cell.angle_beta   90.00
_cell.angle_gamma   90.00
#
_symmetry.space_group_name_H-M   'P 1'
#
loop_
_entity.id
_entity.type
_entity.pdbx_description
1 polymer ?
#
loop_
_entity_poly.entity_id
_entity_poly.type
_entity_poly.pdbx_seq_one_letter_code
_entity_poly.pdbx_strand_id
1 'polypeptide(L)'
;MSQGDSNPAAIPHAAEDIQGDNRWMSQHNRFVLDCKDKEPDVLFVGDSMVQLMQQYEIWRELFSPLHALNFGIGGDTTRHVLWRLKNGELENIKPKVK
;
A
#
# COMPACT_ATOMS: atom_id res chain seq x y z
N MET A 1 -1.06 -21.30 29.77
CA MET A 1 -0.05 -20.93 28.76
C MET A 1 -0.42 -19.54 28.28
N SER A 2 0.25 -18.50 28.78
CA SER A 2 0.00 -17.14 28.29
C SER A 2 0.47 -17.08 26.84
N GLN A 3 -0.45 -16.85 25.89
CA GLN A 3 -0.04 -16.31 24.60
C GLN A 3 0.70 -15.01 24.94
N GLY A 4 2.03 -15.02 24.82
CA GLY A 4 2.84 -13.84 25.06
C GLY A 4 2.34 -12.72 24.16
N ASP A 5 2.21 -11.52 24.72
CA ASP A 5 1.61 -10.34 24.10
C ASP A 5 2.08 -10.16 22.65
N SER A 6 1.24 -10.56 21.69
CA SER A 6 1.52 -10.38 20.27
C SER A 6 1.47 -8.88 19.97
N ASN A 7 2.55 -8.34 19.38
CA ASN A 7 2.63 -6.92 19.06
C ASN A 7 1.42 -6.53 18.18
N PRO A 8 0.48 -5.70 18.67
CA PRO A 8 -0.73 -5.38 17.92
C PRO A 8 -0.39 -4.73 16.57
N ALA A 9 0.68 -3.93 16.50
CA ALA A 9 1.13 -3.27 15.28
C ALA A 9 1.61 -4.23 14.17
N ALA A 10 1.94 -5.48 14.53
CA ALA A 10 2.38 -6.52 13.60
C ALA A 10 1.24 -7.46 13.17
N ILE A 11 0.03 -7.29 13.71
CA ILE A 11 -1.15 -8.08 13.35
C ILE A 11 -1.84 -7.39 12.17
N PRO A 12 -1.92 -8.03 10.98
CA PRO A 12 -2.60 -7.45 9.82
C PRO A 12 -4.08 -7.18 10.12
N HIS A 13 -4.55 -5.99 9.82
CA HIS A 13 -5.95 -5.59 10.01
C HIS A 13 -6.38 -4.60 8.93
N ALA A 14 -7.54 -4.81 8.31
CA ALA A 14 -8.11 -3.83 7.36
C ALA A 14 -8.61 -2.59 8.12
N ALA A 15 -8.54 -1.40 7.52
CA ALA A 15 -9.15 -0.23 8.13
C ALA A 15 -10.68 -0.32 7.97
N GLU A 16 -11.41 -0.26 9.09
CA GLU A 16 -12.87 -0.26 9.08
C GLU A 16 -13.41 1.08 8.57
N ASP A 17 -14.42 1.01 7.69
CA ASP A 17 -15.10 2.20 7.21
C ASP A 17 -16.15 2.67 8.21
N ILE A 18 -15.80 3.70 8.98
CA ILE A 18 -16.70 4.37 9.92
C ILE A 18 -17.38 5.61 9.30
N GLN A 19 -17.03 6.00 8.08
CA GLN A 19 -17.56 7.18 7.39
C GLN A 19 -18.66 6.81 6.38
N GLY A 20 -18.66 5.58 5.88
CA GLY A 20 -19.70 5.00 5.01
C GLY A 20 -19.47 5.19 3.51
N ASP A 21 -18.29 5.65 3.09
CA ASP A 21 -17.94 5.90 1.68
C ASP A 21 -16.98 4.87 1.06
N ASN A 22 -16.52 3.91 1.87
CA ASN A 22 -15.69 2.78 1.47
C ASN A 22 -14.40 3.18 0.72
N ARG A 23 -13.85 4.37 0.99
CA ARG A 23 -12.68 4.92 0.28
C ARG A 23 -11.42 4.09 0.46
N TRP A 24 -11.21 3.50 1.64
CA TRP A 24 -10.03 2.70 1.92
C TRP A 24 -9.97 1.43 1.06
N MET A 25 -11.06 0.65 1.05
CA MET A 25 -11.18 -0.53 0.18
C MET A 25 -11.15 -0.17 -1.31
N SER A 26 -11.74 0.96 -1.69
CA SER A 26 -11.70 1.42 -3.08
C SER A 26 -10.27 1.67 -3.56
N GLN A 27 -9.42 2.28 -2.72
CA GLN A 27 -8.00 2.49 -3.04
C GLN A 27 -7.23 1.17 -3.09
N HIS A 28 -7.44 0.27 -2.11
CA HIS A 28 -6.86 -1.08 -2.11
C HIS A 28 -7.19 -1.85 -3.40
N ASN A 29 -8.46 -1.88 -3.80
CA ASN A 29 -8.90 -2.59 -5.01
C ASN A 29 -8.27 -2.01 -6.28
N ARG A 30 -8.08 -0.68 -6.34
CA ARG A 30 -7.35 -0.05 -7.45
C ARG A 30 -5.90 -0.53 -7.52
N PHE A 31 -5.22 -0.67 -6.38
CA PHE A 31 -3.84 -1.16 -6.33
C PHE A 31 -3.71 -2.64 -6.70
N VAL A 32 -4.67 -3.47 -6.27
CA VAL A 32 -4.75 -4.87 -6.71
C VAL A 32 -4.98 -4.97 -8.23
N LEU A 33 -5.76 -4.06 -8.80
CA LEU A 33 -5.94 -3.97 -10.26
C LEU A 33 -4.65 -3.53 -10.96
N ASP A 34 -3.97 -2.50 -10.44
CA ASP A 34 -2.66 -2.07 -10.96
C ASP A 34 -1.64 -3.21 -10.98
N CYS A 35 -1.66 -4.11 -9.99
CA CYS A 35 -0.80 -5.29 -9.96
C CYS A 35 -1.09 -6.31 -11.07
N LYS A 36 -2.31 -6.32 -11.63
CA LYS A 36 -2.68 -7.22 -12.73
C LYS A 36 -2.25 -6.66 -14.08
N ASP A 37 -2.31 -5.34 -14.22
CA ASP A 37 -2.18 -4.67 -15.51
C ASP A 37 -0.78 -4.06 -15.74
N LYS A 38 0.07 -4.00 -14.69
CA LYS A 38 1.38 -3.32 -14.72
C LYS A 38 2.50 -4.20 -14.16
N GLU A 39 3.71 -3.94 -14.64
CA GLU A 39 4.94 -4.61 -14.22
C GLU A 39 5.96 -3.60 -13.69
N PRO A 40 5.84 -3.16 -12.42
CA PRO A 40 6.75 -2.16 -11.85
C PRO A 40 8.13 -2.72 -11.55
N ASP A 41 9.15 -1.88 -11.74
CA ASP A 41 10.51 -2.16 -11.24
C ASP A 41 10.66 -1.75 -9.77
N VAL A 42 9.92 -0.74 -9.32
CA VAL A 42 9.95 -0.21 -7.95
C VAL A 42 8.52 -0.13 -7.40
N LEU A 43 8.31 -0.60 -6.17
CA LEU A 43 7.04 -0.47 -5.48
C LEU A 43 7.20 0.36 -4.20
N PHE A 44 6.44 1.43 -4.07
CA PHE A 44 6.34 2.21 -2.85
C PHE A 44 5.05 1.85 -2.12
N VAL A 45 5.14 1.49 -0.84
CA VAL A 45 3.99 1.21 0.03
C VAL A 45 4.10 2.00 1.33
N GLY A 46 2.98 2.51 1.82
CA GLY A 46 2.98 3.23 3.10
C GLY A 46 1.75 4.10 3.33
N ASP A 47 1.96 5.14 4.12
CA ASP A 47 0.93 6.06 4.58
C ASP A 47 0.81 7.31 3.67
N SER A 48 0.31 8.42 4.23
CA SER A 48 0.19 9.71 3.54
C SER A 48 1.51 10.25 3.02
N MET A 49 2.64 9.97 3.66
CA MET A 49 3.95 10.45 3.20
C MET A 49 4.30 9.85 1.84
N VAL A 50 4.01 8.56 1.67
CA VAL A 50 4.19 7.87 0.39
C VAL A 50 3.15 8.36 -0.61
N GLN A 51 1.87 8.43 -0.21
CA GLN A 51 0.78 8.83 -1.09
C GLN A 51 0.97 10.25 -1.67
N LEU A 52 1.28 11.21 -0.79
CA LEU A 52 1.40 12.61 -1.16
C LEU A 52 2.65 12.88 -1.98
N MET A 53 3.71 12.08 -1.82
CA MET A 53 4.92 12.19 -2.63
C MET A 53 4.59 12.14 -4.13
N GLN A 54 3.62 11.30 -4.54
CA GLN A 54 3.19 11.19 -5.94
C GLN A 54 2.53 12.47 -6.48
N GLN A 55 2.01 13.33 -5.60
CA GLN A 55 1.30 14.55 -5.98
C GLN A 55 2.23 15.73 -6.26
N TYR A 56 3.51 15.61 -5.93
CA TYR A 56 4.51 16.65 -6.19
C TYR A 56 5.31 16.35 -7.45
N GLU A 57 5.82 17.40 -8.09
CA GLU A 57 6.57 17.32 -9.35
C GLU A 57 7.78 16.39 -9.28
N ILE A 58 8.39 16.30 -8.09
CA ILE A 58 9.52 15.42 -7.80
C ILE A 58 9.25 13.96 -8.16
N TRP A 59 8.00 13.48 -8.05
CA TRP A 59 7.68 12.11 -8.41
C TRP A 59 7.86 11.85 -9.91
N ARG A 60 7.38 12.78 -10.73
CA ARG A 60 7.50 12.69 -12.19
C ARG A 60 8.95 12.77 -12.63
N GLU A 61 9.75 13.59 -11.95
CA GLU A 61 11.16 13.78 -12.29
C GLU A 61 12.04 12.60 -11.86
N LEU A 62 11.82 12.04 -10.66
CA LEU A 62 12.74 11.06 -10.07
C LEU A 62 12.25 9.61 -10.10
N PHE A 63 10.94 9.38 -9.93
CA PHE A 63 10.42 8.03 -9.67
C PHE A 63 9.62 7.46 -10.84
N SER A 64 8.89 8.29 -11.59
CA SER A 64 8.23 7.85 -12.83
C SER A 64 9.18 7.18 -13.85
N PRO A 65 10.42 7.66 -14.07
CA PRO A 65 11.37 6.99 -14.98
C PRO A 65 11.81 5.60 -14.50
N LEU A 66 11.61 5.28 -13.22
CA LEU A 66 11.95 3.99 -12.63
C LEU A 66 10.82 2.96 -12.75
N HIS A 67 9.79 3.22 -13.55
CA HIS A 67 8.58 2.39 -13.64
C HIS A 67 7.98 2.08 -12.26
N ALA A 68 7.87 3.11 -11.42
CA ALA A 68 7.43 2.96 -10.05
C ALA A 68 5.90 2.92 -9.89
N LEU A 69 5.41 2.07 -8.99
CA LEU A 69 4.04 2.15 -8.45
C LEU A 69 4.03 2.72 -7.03
N ASN A 70 2.95 3.41 -6.68
CA ASN A 70 2.74 4.03 -5.37
C ASN A 70 1.42 3.55 -4.77
N PHE A 71 1.52 2.71 -3.74
CA PHE A 71 0.40 2.19 -2.95
C PHE A 71 0.36 2.83 -1.57
N GLY A 72 0.53 4.16 -1.53
CA GLY A 72 0.31 4.98 -0.34
C GLY A 72 -1.17 5.21 -0.08
N ILE A 73 -1.61 5.03 1.17
CA ILE A 73 -2.96 5.42 1.64
C ILE A 73 -2.84 6.28 2.89
N GLY A 74 -3.37 7.50 2.85
CA GLY A 74 -3.37 8.40 4.00
C GLY A 74 -4.02 7.79 5.24
N GLY A 75 -3.35 7.93 6.39
CA GLY A 75 -3.83 7.39 7.67
C GLY A 75 -3.53 5.90 7.90
N ASP A 76 -2.85 5.22 6.97
CA ASP A 76 -2.46 3.84 7.18
C ASP A 76 -1.49 3.66 8.35
N THR A 77 -1.72 2.60 9.12
CA THR A 77 -0.77 2.11 10.12
C THR A 77 -0.04 0.89 9.59
N THR A 78 0.96 0.40 10.33
CA THR A 78 1.67 -0.84 9.99
C THR A 78 0.71 -2.02 9.77
N ARG A 79 -0.37 -2.11 10.56
CA ARG A 79 -1.38 -3.17 10.46
C ARG A 79 -2.15 -3.13 9.14
N HIS A 80 -2.46 -1.92 8.68
CA HIS A 80 -3.20 -1.69 7.44
C HIS A 80 -2.32 -2.04 6.23
N VAL A 81 -1.07 -1.55 6.23
CA VAL A 81 -0.08 -1.90 5.20
C VAL A 81 0.14 -3.42 5.15
N LEU A 82 0.34 -4.06 6.30
CA LEU A 82 0.51 -5.52 6.39
C LEU A 82 -0.68 -6.29 5.83
N TRP A 83 -1.90 -5.81 6.08
CA TRP A 83 -3.10 -6.43 5.53
C TRP A 83 -3.12 -6.27 4.01
N ARG A 84 -2.88 -5.08 3.48
CA ARG A 84 -2.88 -4.81 2.03
C ARG A 84 -1.89 -5.67 1.27
N LEU A 85 -0.65 -5.74 1.76
CA LEU A 85 0.42 -6.56 1.15
C LEU A 85 0.08 -8.06 1.14
N LYS A 86 -0.65 -8.55 2.15
CA LYS A 86 -1.09 -9.95 2.22
C LYS A 86 -2.33 -10.25 1.39
N ASN A 87 -3.08 -9.24 0.95
CA ASN A 87 -4.36 -9.37 0.28
C ASN A 87 -4.29 -8.84 -1.17
N GLY A 88 -3.24 -9.21 -1.92
CA GLY A 88 -3.21 -9.02 -3.38
C GLY A 88 -2.31 -7.91 -3.90
N GLU A 89 -1.87 -6.95 -3.08
CA GLU A 89 -1.01 -5.84 -3.55
C GLU A 89 0.46 -6.24 -3.83
N LEU A 90 0.80 -7.51 -3.64
CA LEU A 90 2.09 -8.10 -4.03
C LEU A 90 1.94 -9.25 -5.03
N GLU A 91 0.71 -9.55 -5.46
CA GLU A 91 0.46 -10.62 -6.40
C GLU A 91 0.75 -10.14 -7.83
N ASN A 92 1.17 -11.04 -8.71
CA ASN A 92 1.38 -10.80 -10.15
C ASN A 92 2.50 -9.82 -10.53
N ILE A 93 3.10 -9.12 -9.58
CA ILE A 93 4.25 -8.23 -9.80
C ILE A 93 5.53 -8.79 -9.19
N LYS A 94 6.68 -8.42 -9.77
CA LYS A 94 8.02 -8.80 -9.27
C LYS A 94 8.96 -7.58 -9.25
N PRO A 95 8.67 -6.58 -8.42
CA PRO A 95 9.51 -5.39 -8.33
C PRO A 95 10.92 -5.77 -7.85
N LYS A 96 11.92 -5.08 -8.39
CA LYS A 96 13.33 -5.24 -8.01
C LYS A 96 13.60 -4.63 -6.63
N VAL A 97 12.85 -3.57 -6.29
CA VAL A 97 12.92 -2.86 -5.01
C VAL A 97 11.52 -2.64 -4.47
N LYS A 98 11.31 -2.90 -3.18
CA LYS A 98 10.03 -2.76 -2.45
C LYS A 98 10.27 -2.26 -1.04
#